data_AF-L7LNX8-F1
#
_entry.id   AF-L7LNX8-F1
#
_cell.length_a   1.000
_cell.length_b   1.000
_cell.length_c   1.000
_cell.angle_alpha   90.00
_cell.angle_beta   90.00
_cell.angle_gamma   90.00
#
_symmetry.space_group_name_H-M   'P 1'
#
loop_
_entity.id
_entity.type
_entity.pdbx_description
1 polymer ?
#
loop_
_entity_poly.entity_id
_entity_poly.type
_entity_poly.pdbx_seq_one_letter_code
_entity_poly.pdbx_strand_id
1 'polypeptide(L)'
;MTTASLTEFLAGEGPATALAVGDVTTYRTGAAVRRLPGDRMRTLDGLYDLFAAAWDFPGHFGHNKDAFDDCMGDLPTGLRTPTGARATALLTVVSDAGRLLADAPEGDFEWFATSPAHWRERLRRSGRRFGLVLLTSADDAAAVAGRWEGAGAPLMRLRQD
;
A
#
# COMPACT_ATOMS: atom_id res chain seq x y z
N MET A 1 -18.38 -6.05 8.05
CA MET A 1 -17.02 -5.58 7.75
C MET A 1 -16.26 -5.46 9.06
N THR A 2 -15.15 -6.18 9.25
CA THR A 2 -14.39 -6.20 10.51
C THR A 2 -13.45 -5.00 10.58
N THR A 3 -13.41 -4.32 11.72
CA THR A 3 -12.53 -3.17 11.97
C THR A 3 -11.32 -3.62 12.80
N ALA A 4 -10.10 -3.18 12.47
CA ALA A 4 -8.88 -3.53 13.19
C ALA A 4 -7.96 -2.33 13.40
N SER A 5 -7.07 -2.37 14.40
CA SER A 5 -5.96 -1.43 14.51
C SER A 5 -4.93 -1.66 13.39
N LEU A 6 -4.09 -0.66 13.12
CA LEU A 6 -3.02 -0.79 12.11
C LEU A 6 -2.04 -1.93 12.43
N THR A 7 -1.75 -2.15 13.71
CA THR A 7 -0.86 -3.23 14.16
C THR A 7 -1.48 -4.61 13.91
N GLU A 8 -2.77 -4.79 14.19
CA GLU A 8 -3.50 -6.03 13.91
C GLU A 8 -3.58 -6.28 12.40
N PHE A 9 -3.86 -5.24 11.61
CA PHE A 9 -3.85 -5.32 10.14
C PHE A 9 -2.50 -5.81 9.60
N LEU A 10 -1.39 -5.25 10.08
CA LEU A 10 -0.04 -5.66 9.65
C LEU A 10 0.32 -7.07 10.13
N ALA A 11 -0.17 -7.49 11.30
CA ALA A 11 0.12 -8.81 11.87
C ALA A 11 -0.76 -9.93 11.29
N GLY A 12 -1.96 -9.61 10.80
CA GLY A 12 -2.96 -10.59 10.39
C GLY A 12 -2.65 -11.36 9.11
N GLU A 13 -3.57 -12.27 8.75
CA GLU A 13 -3.58 -13.02 7.49
C GLU A 13 -4.67 -12.53 6.52
N GLY A 14 -5.39 -11.48 6.90
CA GLY A 14 -6.44 -10.87 6.08
C GLY A 14 -5.87 -10.04 4.92
N PRO A 15 -6.70 -9.16 4.35
CA PRO A 15 -6.33 -8.30 3.24
C PRO A 15 -4.97 -7.60 3.43
N ALA A 16 -4.21 -7.45 2.34
CA ALA A 16 -2.98 -6.66 2.32
C ALA A 16 -3.22 -5.15 2.20
N THR A 17 -4.47 -4.76 1.97
CA THR A 17 -4.87 -3.36 1.82
C THR A 17 -5.93 -2.99 2.87
N ALA A 18 -5.77 -1.82 3.47
CA ALA A 18 -6.74 -1.26 4.40
C ALA A 18 -7.21 0.13 3.97
N LEU A 19 -8.40 0.51 4.39
CA LEU A 19 -8.99 1.83 4.22
C LEU A 19 -9.07 2.55 5.58
N ALA A 20 -8.64 3.80 5.62
CA ALA A 20 -8.82 4.69 6.76
C ALA A 20 -9.31 6.08 6.29
N VAL A 21 -10.07 6.75 7.15
CA VAL A 21 -10.58 8.12 6.91
C VAL A 21 -9.61 9.14 7.53
N GLY A 22 -9.37 10.28 6.90
CA GLY A 22 -8.43 11.27 7.44
C GLY A 22 -6.99 10.76 7.44
N ASP A 23 -6.41 10.54 8.63
CA ASP A 23 -5.02 10.08 8.79
C ASP A 23 -4.93 8.82 9.67
N VAL A 24 -3.78 8.15 9.60
CA VAL A 24 -3.42 7.00 10.41
C VAL A 24 -2.11 7.26 11.14
N THR A 25 -2.08 6.98 12.45
CA THR A 25 -0.81 6.97 13.19
C THR A 25 -0.02 5.72 12.85
N THR A 26 1.22 5.90 12.38
CA THR A 26 2.12 4.80 12.05
C THR A 26 3.19 4.60 13.13
N TYR A 27 3.12 5.37 14.21
CA TYR A 27 4.09 5.32 15.30
C TYR A 27 4.05 3.95 16.00
N ARG A 28 5.24 3.41 16.34
CA ARG A 28 5.41 2.12 17.05
C ARG A 28 4.77 0.89 16.38
N THR A 29 4.39 0.98 15.11
CA THR A 29 3.91 -0.18 14.32
C THR A 29 5.02 -1.19 13.97
N GLY A 30 6.29 -0.82 14.17
CA GLY A 30 7.44 -1.60 13.72
C GLY A 30 7.68 -1.54 12.21
N ALA A 31 6.92 -0.69 11.49
CA ALA A 31 7.03 -0.58 10.05
C ALA A 31 8.09 0.46 9.60
N ALA A 32 8.77 0.16 8.49
CA ALA A 32 9.32 1.19 7.62
C ALA A 32 8.15 1.75 6.81
N VAL A 33 7.93 3.06 6.89
CA VAL A 33 6.74 3.72 6.34
C VAL A 33 7.13 4.58 5.14
N ARG A 34 6.34 4.52 4.07
CA ARG A 34 6.37 5.47 2.96
C ARG A 34 4.97 6.06 2.78
N ARG A 35 4.89 7.39 2.70
CA ARG A 35 3.64 8.12 2.44
C ARG A 35 3.69 8.66 1.03
N LEU A 36 2.70 8.30 0.21
CA LEU A 36 2.62 8.66 -1.20
C LEU A 36 1.34 9.44 -1.47
N PRO A 37 1.39 10.50 -2.30
CA PRO A 37 0.21 11.27 -2.66
C PRO A 37 -0.51 10.66 -3.86
N GLY A 38 -1.72 10.13 -3.66
CA GLY A 38 -2.51 9.46 -4.70
C GLY A 38 -2.92 10.37 -5.85
N ASP A 39 -3.05 11.68 -5.60
CA ASP A 39 -3.35 12.69 -6.61
C ASP A 39 -2.21 12.94 -7.61
N ARG A 40 -0.97 12.51 -7.28
CA ARG A 40 0.18 12.50 -8.20
C ARG A 40 0.43 11.12 -8.82
N MET A 41 -0.35 10.10 -8.45
CA MET A 41 -0.29 8.74 -9.00
C MET A 41 -1.55 8.44 -9.83
N ARG A 42 -2.00 9.41 -10.64
CA ARG A 42 -3.24 9.29 -11.45
C ARG A 42 -3.08 8.39 -12.67
N THR A 43 -1.85 8.16 -13.12
CA THR A 43 -1.48 7.24 -14.20
C THR A 43 -0.51 6.19 -13.68
N LEU A 44 -0.30 5.13 -14.47
CA LEU A 44 0.63 4.06 -14.13
C LEU A 44 2.08 4.56 -14.03
N ASP A 45 2.50 5.44 -14.95
CA ASP A 45 3.83 6.07 -14.89
C ASP A 45 4.03 6.89 -13.61
N GLY A 46 3.04 7.71 -13.23
CA GLY A 46 3.13 8.50 -12.00
C GLY A 46 3.19 7.63 -10.74
N LEU A 47 2.49 6.48 -10.76
CA LEU A 47 2.58 5.47 -9.71
C LEU A 47 3.98 4.85 -9.64
N TYR A 48 4.53 4.44 -10.79
CA TYR A 48 5.87 3.88 -10.90
C TYR A 48 6.94 4.83 -10.36
N ASP A 49 6.94 6.08 -10.79
CA ASP A 49 7.90 7.09 -10.36
C ASP A 49 7.89 7.30 -8.85
N LEU A 50 6.70 7.42 -8.25
CA LEU A 50 6.56 7.73 -6.83
C LEU A 50 6.89 6.55 -5.92
N PHE A 51 6.55 5.34 -6.32
CA PHE A 51 6.96 4.13 -5.60
C PHE A 51 8.46 3.89 -5.73
N ALA A 52 9.02 4.02 -6.93
CA ALA A 52 10.45 3.85 -7.17
C ALA A 52 11.27 4.82 -6.32
N ALA A 53 10.90 6.11 -6.30
CA ALA A 53 11.56 7.11 -5.49
C ALA A 53 11.41 6.85 -3.98
N ALA A 54 10.23 6.42 -3.53
CA ALA A 54 9.99 6.23 -2.10
C ALA A 54 10.65 4.97 -1.55
N TRP A 55 10.61 3.88 -2.30
CA TRP A 55 11.17 2.60 -1.88
C TRP A 55 12.62 2.38 -2.34
N ASP A 56 13.21 3.37 -3.00
CA ASP A 56 14.58 3.34 -3.52
C ASP A 56 14.81 2.15 -4.45
N PHE A 57 13.94 2.06 -5.47
CA PHE A 57 14.07 1.02 -6.50
C PHE A 57 15.40 1.18 -7.26
N PRO A 58 15.95 0.08 -7.82
CA PRO A 58 17.18 0.15 -8.58
C PRO A 58 17.09 1.12 -9.76
N GLY A 59 18.18 1.82 -10.09
CA GLY A 59 18.23 2.76 -11.21
C GLY A 59 18.01 2.14 -12.60
N HIS A 60 17.91 0.80 -12.69
CA HIS A 60 17.56 0.05 -13.90
C HIS A 60 16.12 -0.50 -13.85
N PHE A 61 15.26 0.04 -12.97
CA PHE A 61 13.85 -0.31 -12.90
C PHE A 61 13.17 -0.17 -14.26
N GLY A 62 12.44 -1.21 -14.69
CA GLY A 62 11.96 -1.37 -16.06
C GLY A 62 10.64 -0.69 -16.42
N HIS A 63 10.03 0.10 -15.52
CA HIS A 63 8.78 0.84 -15.74
C HIS A 63 7.64 0.01 -16.35
N ASN A 64 7.41 -1.19 -15.81
CA ASN A 64 6.31 -2.06 -16.20
C ASN A 64 5.82 -2.88 -15.00
N LYS A 65 4.67 -3.56 -15.16
CA LYS A 65 3.98 -4.30 -14.10
C LYS A 65 4.86 -5.38 -13.46
N ASP A 66 5.53 -6.18 -14.28
CA ASP A 66 6.38 -7.27 -13.81
C ASP A 66 7.58 -6.72 -13.02
N ALA A 67 8.28 -5.72 -13.56
CA ALA A 67 9.40 -5.07 -12.88
C ALA A 67 8.97 -4.42 -11.56
N PHE A 68 7.75 -3.87 -11.52
CA PHE A 68 7.19 -3.25 -10.32
C PHE A 68 6.89 -4.27 -9.23
N ASP A 69 6.19 -5.36 -9.61
CA ASP A 69 5.87 -6.46 -8.70
C ASP A 69 7.13 -7.14 -8.16
N ASP A 70 8.18 -7.26 -8.97
CA ASP A 70 9.48 -7.75 -8.54
C ASP A 70 10.16 -6.84 -7.53
N CYS A 71 10.21 -5.53 -7.81
CA CYS A 71 10.82 -4.56 -6.88
C CYS A 71 10.06 -4.50 -5.54
N MET A 72 8.73 -4.50 -5.56
CA MET A 72 7.92 -4.55 -4.34
C MET A 72 8.07 -5.88 -3.58
N GLY A 73 8.18 -6.98 -4.31
CA GLY A 73 8.40 -8.32 -3.76
C GLY A 73 9.79 -8.53 -3.17
N ASP A 74 10.78 -7.74 -3.58
CA ASP A 74 12.18 -7.85 -3.15
C ASP A 74 12.75 -6.54 -2.58
N LEU A 75 11.92 -5.82 -1.82
CA LEU A 75 12.37 -4.61 -1.12
C LEU A 75 13.60 -4.90 -0.23
N PRO A 76 14.51 -3.94 -0.02
CA PRO A 76 15.72 -4.15 0.76
C PRO A 76 15.46 -4.69 2.18
N THR A 77 16.31 -5.60 2.64
CA THR A 77 16.32 -6.00 4.06
C THR A 77 17.05 -4.95 4.90
N GLY A 78 16.66 -4.81 6.18
CA GLY A 78 17.36 -3.91 7.11
C GLY A 78 16.90 -2.45 7.09
N LEU A 79 15.80 -2.14 6.40
CA LEU A 79 15.10 -0.86 6.52
C LEU A 79 14.81 -0.52 7.99
N ARG A 80 14.78 0.78 8.29
CA ARG A 80 14.59 1.30 9.65
C ARG A 80 13.22 1.93 9.82
N THR A 81 12.67 1.79 11.02
CA THR A 81 11.47 2.53 11.44
C THR A 81 11.82 4.01 11.62
N PRO A 82 10.82 4.91 11.72
CA PRO A 82 11.08 6.32 12.07
C PRO A 82 11.83 6.53 13.39
N THR A 83 11.81 5.54 14.29
CA THR A 83 12.53 5.57 15.57
C THR A 83 13.93 4.94 15.50
N GLY A 84 14.40 4.56 14.31
CA GLY A 84 15.72 3.96 14.09
C GLY A 84 15.83 2.44 14.37
N ALA A 85 14.75 1.80 14.83
CA ALA A 85 14.73 0.36 15.03
C ALA A 85 14.73 -0.39 13.68
N ARG A 86 15.16 -1.66 13.65
CA ARG A 86 15.02 -2.49 12.45
C ARG A 86 13.53 -2.71 12.18
N ALA A 87 13.09 -2.46 10.96
CA ALA A 87 11.71 -2.67 10.55
C ALA A 87 11.40 -4.16 10.43
N THR A 88 10.23 -4.56 10.95
CA THR A 88 9.65 -5.91 10.81
C THR A 88 8.44 -5.91 9.87
N ALA A 89 7.98 -4.73 9.48
CA ALA A 89 6.91 -4.51 8.53
C ALA A 89 7.29 -3.42 7.51
N LEU A 90 6.67 -3.46 6.35
CA LEU A 90 6.75 -2.45 5.31
C LEU A 90 5.34 -1.90 5.11
N LEU A 91 5.19 -0.59 5.18
CA LEU A 91 3.89 0.07 5.10
C LEU A 91 3.93 1.19 4.07
N THR A 92 3.10 1.08 3.04
CA THR A 92 2.81 2.20 2.15
C THR A 92 1.48 2.81 2.54
N VAL A 93 1.45 4.13 2.71
CA VAL A 93 0.23 4.90 2.99
C VAL A 93 -0.01 5.83 1.81
N VAL A 94 -1.17 5.73 1.17
CA VAL A 94 -1.55 6.55 0.02
C VAL A 94 -2.59 7.57 0.45
N SER A 95 -2.26 8.86 0.40
CA SER A 95 -3.25 9.94 0.57
C SER A 95 -4.11 10.09 -0.68
N ASP A 96 -5.26 10.74 -0.55
CA ASP A 96 -6.14 11.05 -1.69
C ASP A 96 -6.47 9.82 -2.53
N ALA A 97 -6.73 8.68 -1.86
CA ALA A 97 -6.79 7.38 -2.50
C ALA A 97 -7.87 7.26 -3.59
N GLY A 98 -8.90 8.10 -3.56
CA GLY A 98 -9.90 8.20 -4.64
C GLY A 98 -9.32 8.66 -5.99
N ARG A 99 -8.18 9.34 -5.99
CA ARG A 99 -7.49 9.84 -7.19
C ARG A 99 -6.43 8.89 -7.74
N LEU A 100 -6.06 7.87 -6.97
CA LEU A 100 -5.08 6.87 -7.38
C LEU A 100 -5.54 6.18 -8.68
N LEU A 101 -4.69 6.21 -9.70
CA LEU A 101 -4.95 5.64 -11.02
C LEU A 101 -6.29 6.09 -11.61
N ALA A 102 -6.75 7.31 -11.34
CA ALA A 102 -8.03 7.82 -11.83
C ALA A 102 -8.04 8.07 -13.35
N ASP A 103 -6.86 8.24 -13.96
CA ASP A 103 -6.68 8.47 -15.40
C ASP A 103 -6.09 7.22 -16.10
N ALA A 104 -5.98 6.08 -15.39
CA ALA A 104 -5.48 4.83 -15.95
C ALA A 104 -6.63 3.95 -16.48
N PRO A 105 -6.37 3.07 -17.46
CA PRO A 105 -7.28 2.00 -17.82
C PRO A 105 -7.72 1.17 -16.61
N GLU A 106 -8.95 0.65 -16.63
CA GLU A 106 -9.51 -0.15 -15.53
C GLU A 106 -8.64 -1.37 -15.21
N GLY A 107 -8.15 -2.09 -16.23
CA GLY A 107 -7.26 -3.24 -16.03
C GLY A 107 -5.89 -2.90 -15.41
N ASP A 108 -5.45 -1.64 -15.47
CA ASP A 108 -4.24 -1.20 -14.75
C ASP A 108 -4.53 -0.97 -13.27
N PHE A 109 -5.70 -0.40 -12.97
CA PHE A 109 -6.17 -0.28 -11.59
C PHE A 109 -6.43 -1.65 -10.96
N GLU A 110 -7.09 -2.57 -11.66
CA GLU A 110 -7.35 -3.94 -11.17
C GLU A 110 -6.07 -4.69 -10.85
N TRP A 111 -5.08 -4.62 -11.75
CA TRP A 111 -3.75 -5.17 -11.49
C TRP A 111 -3.17 -4.59 -10.20
N PHE A 112 -3.07 -3.26 -10.09
CA PHE A 112 -2.48 -2.63 -8.91
C PHE A 112 -3.27 -2.94 -7.63
N ALA A 113 -4.60 -2.99 -7.69
CA ALA A 113 -5.44 -3.24 -6.53
C ALA A 113 -5.23 -4.64 -5.97
N THR A 114 -4.95 -5.62 -6.83
CA THR A 114 -4.75 -7.03 -6.45
C THR A 114 -3.30 -7.37 -6.09
N SER A 115 -2.30 -6.68 -6.67
CA SER A 115 -0.86 -6.89 -6.39
C SER A 115 -0.44 -6.86 -4.91
N PRO A 116 -0.97 -6.00 -4.01
CA PRO A 116 -0.65 -5.98 -2.58
C PRO A 116 -0.71 -7.34 -1.88
N ALA A 117 -1.69 -8.18 -2.25
CA ALA A 117 -1.83 -9.52 -1.67
C ALA A 117 -0.64 -10.42 -2.07
N HIS A 118 -0.22 -10.34 -3.33
CA HIS A 118 0.94 -11.08 -3.84
C HIS A 118 2.25 -10.62 -3.18
N TRP A 119 2.44 -9.30 -3.02
CA TRP A 119 3.63 -8.78 -2.32
C TRP A 119 3.66 -9.19 -0.85
N ARG A 120 2.52 -9.12 -0.15
CA ARG A 120 2.42 -9.56 1.25
C ARG A 120 2.83 -11.01 1.41
N GLU A 121 2.34 -11.89 0.54
CA GLU A 121 2.70 -13.31 0.55
C GLU A 121 4.21 -13.52 0.27
N ARG A 122 4.76 -12.87 -0.77
CA ARG A 122 6.19 -12.97 -1.10
C ARG A 122 7.08 -12.48 0.04
N LEU A 123 6.76 -11.33 0.64
CA LEU A 123 7.52 -10.75 1.75
C LEU A 123 7.41 -11.59 3.03
N ARG A 124 6.25 -12.22 3.29
CA ARG A 124 6.06 -13.13 4.43
C ARG A 124 7.02 -14.32 4.41
N ARG A 125 7.35 -14.86 3.23
CA ARG A 125 8.36 -15.94 3.09
C ARG A 125 9.75 -15.53 3.57
N SER A 126 10.05 -14.23 3.56
CA SER A 126 11.27 -13.65 4.12
C SER A 126 11.11 -13.14 5.57
N GLY A 127 10.00 -13.49 6.24
CA GLY A 127 9.72 -13.10 7.63
C GLY A 127 9.27 -11.64 7.81
N ARG A 128 8.88 -10.96 6.73
CA ARG A 128 8.48 -9.53 6.76
C ARG A 128 6.99 -9.38 6.51
N ARG A 129 6.38 -8.41 7.19
CA ARG A 129 4.98 -8.03 7.00
C ARG A 129 4.86 -6.92 5.98
N PHE A 130 3.73 -6.83 5.30
CA PHE A 130 3.42 -5.78 4.33
C PHE A 130 2.00 -5.27 4.52
N GLY A 131 1.80 -3.98 4.29
CA GLY A 131 0.47 -3.38 4.17
C GLY A 131 0.45 -2.16 3.26
N LEU A 132 -0.67 -1.99 2.58
CA LEU A 132 -1.05 -0.77 1.87
C LEU A 132 -2.23 -0.13 2.61
N VAL A 133 -2.14 1.14 2.99
CA VAL A 133 -3.23 1.89 3.61
C VAL A 133 -3.67 3.00 2.68
N LEU A 134 -4.96 3.02 2.38
CA LEU A 134 -5.63 4.03 1.58
C LEU A 134 -6.24 5.05 2.54
N LEU A 135 -5.79 6.29 2.47
CA LEU A 135 -6.38 7.40 3.19
C LEU A 135 -7.33 8.16 2.27
N THR A 136 -8.49 8.50 2.80
CA THR A 136 -9.51 9.25 2.07
C THR A 136 -10.39 10.05 3.03
N SER A 137 -11.30 10.86 2.49
CA SER A 137 -12.28 11.60 3.30
C SER A 137 -13.41 10.67 3.77
N ALA A 138 -14.19 11.10 4.75
CA ALA A 138 -15.38 10.34 5.17
C ALA A 138 -16.39 10.20 4.01
N ASP A 139 -16.52 11.26 3.22
CA ASP A 139 -17.45 11.35 2.10
C ASP A 139 -17.06 10.40 0.95
N ASP A 140 -15.76 10.23 0.72
CA ASP A 140 -15.24 9.39 -0.37
C ASP A 140 -15.06 7.92 0.03
N ALA A 141 -15.11 7.58 1.32
CA ALA A 141 -14.76 6.26 1.83
C ALA A 141 -15.58 5.11 1.20
N ALA A 142 -16.87 5.34 0.95
CA ALA A 142 -17.72 4.34 0.31
C ALA A 142 -17.34 4.12 -1.17
N ALA A 143 -17.03 5.20 -1.90
CA ALA A 143 -16.63 5.14 -3.30
C ALA A 143 -15.27 4.45 -3.46
N VAL A 144 -14.30 4.77 -2.59
CA VAL A 144 -13.00 4.10 -2.59
C VAL A 144 -13.15 2.61 -2.27
N ALA A 145 -13.92 2.26 -1.24
CA ALA A 145 -14.16 0.87 -0.90
C ALA A 145 -14.80 0.09 -2.06
N GLY A 146 -15.87 0.63 -2.65
CA GLY A 146 -16.57 -0.01 -3.76
C GLY A 146 -15.69 -0.18 -4.99
N ARG A 147 -14.84 0.79 -5.32
CA ARG A 147 -13.89 0.69 -6.45
C ARG A 147 -12.89 -0.45 -6.26
N TRP A 148 -12.33 -0.60 -5.06
CA TRP A 148 -11.36 -1.65 -4.74
C TRP A 148 -12.00 -3.04 -4.66
N GLU A 149 -13.17 -3.15 -4.01
CA GLU A 149 -13.91 -4.41 -3.94
C GLU A 149 -14.39 -4.85 -5.33
N GLY A 150 -14.84 -3.90 -6.18
CA GLY A 150 -15.20 -4.16 -7.58
C GLY A 150 -14.04 -4.67 -8.43
N ALA A 151 -12.82 -4.21 -8.14
CA ALA A 151 -11.59 -4.70 -8.75
C ALA A 151 -11.09 -6.05 -8.17
N GLY A 152 -11.88 -6.70 -7.31
CA GLY A 152 -11.52 -7.98 -6.69
C GLY A 152 -10.49 -7.89 -5.56
N ALA A 153 -10.22 -6.67 -5.06
CA ALA A 153 -9.26 -6.43 -4.00
C ALA A 153 -9.98 -6.19 -2.66
N PRO A 154 -10.12 -7.21 -1.79
CA PRO A 154 -10.78 -7.02 -0.50
C PRO A 154 -10.01 -6.02 0.36
N LEU A 155 -10.73 -5.26 1.18
CA LEU A 155 -10.18 -4.26 2.08
C LEU A 155 -10.55 -4.54 3.53
N MET A 156 -9.64 -4.16 4.44
CA MET A 156 -9.95 -4.04 5.86
C MET A 156 -10.21 -2.57 6.21
N ARG A 157 -11.23 -2.25 7.00
CA ARG A 157 -11.35 -0.89 7.57
C ARG A 157 -10.51 -0.79 8.83
N LEU A 158 -9.70 0.26 8.91
CA LEU A 158 -8.96 0.54 10.15
C LEU A 158 -9.86 1.26 11.15
N ARG A 159 -9.67 0.96 12.44
CA ARG A 159 -10.31 1.72 13.51
C ARG A 159 -9.65 3.09 13.57
N GLN A 160 -10.49 4.12 13.61
CA GLN A 160 -10.06 5.47 13.94
C GLN A 160 -10.17 5.56 15.46
N ASP A 161 -9.03 5.59 16.15
CA ASP A 161 -8.99 5.85 17.59
C ASP A 161 -9.09 7.36 17.85
#